data_AF-A0A356A108-F1
#
_entry.id   AF-A0A356A108-F1
#
_cell.length_a   1.000
_cell.length_b   1.000
_cell.length_c   1.000
_cell.angle_alpha   90.00
_cell.angle_beta   90.00
_cell.angle_gamma   90.00
#
_symmetry.space_group_name_H-M   'P 1'
#
loop_
_entity.id
_entity.type
_entity.pdbx_description
1 polymer ?
#
loop_
_entity_poly.entity_id
_entity_poly.type
_entity_poly.pdbx_seq_one_letter_code
_entity_poly.pdbx_strand_id
1 'polypeptide(L)' 'MGNSQKKQTFEQAIAELETIVQAMEEGNLTLDECVEKYQRGEKLAAFCQQALASARKKLQVLKPDGTLAVQDDTNDSPF' A
#
# COMPACT_ATOMS: atom_id res chain seq x y z
N MET A 1 14.48 -10.29 27.20
CA MET A 1 14.68 -9.55 25.94
C MET A 1 13.39 -9.66 25.14
N GLY A 2 12.54 -8.63 25.17
CA GLY A 2 11.27 -8.60 24.46
C GLY A 2 11.51 -8.29 22.99
N ASN A 3 11.26 -9.26 22.12
CA ASN A 3 11.39 -9.12 20.68
C ASN A 3 10.21 -8.25 20.19
N SER A 4 10.39 -6.92 20.20
CA SER A 4 9.43 -5.98 19.64
C SER A 4 9.46 -6.08 18.12
N GLN A 5 8.75 -7.08 17.57
CA GLN A 5 8.43 -7.12 16.15
C GLN A 5 7.69 -5.82 15.81
N LYS A 6 8.41 -4.84 15.29
CA LYS A 6 7.83 -3.60 14.77
C LYS A 6 6.93 -4.00 13.60
N LYS A 7 5.62 -4.08 13.84
CA LYS A 7 4.64 -4.10 12.77
C LYS A 7 4.88 -2.86 11.91
N GLN A 8 5.14 -3.08 10.63
CA GLN A 8 5.25 -2.01 9.65
C GLN A 8 3.93 -1.21 9.64
N THR A 9 4.02 0.12 9.73
CA THR A 9 2.84 1.00 9.64
C THR A 9 2.55 1.38 8.19
N PHE A 10 1.37 1.97 7.93
CA PHE A 10 1.00 2.45 6.60
C PHE A 10 1.96 3.54 6.10
N GLU A 11 2.29 4.49 6.97
CA GLU A 11 3.18 5.62 6.69
C GLU A 11 4.61 5.15 6.41
N GLN A 12 5.05 4.08 7.09
CA GLN A 12 6.36 3.48 6.82
C GLN A 12 6.37 2.74 5.49
N ALA A 13 5.31 2.00 5.18
CA ALA A 13 5.19 1.25 3.94
C ALA A 13 5.15 2.17 2.71
N ILE A 14 4.42 3.28 2.80
CA ILE A 14 4.33 4.24 1.69
C ILE A 14 5.66 4.97 1.47
N ALA A 15 6.34 5.41 2.53
CA ALA A 15 7.63 6.08 2.41
C ALA A 15 8.72 5.15 1.81
N GLU A 16 8.69 3.88 2.17
CA GLU A 16 9.59 2.90 1.58
C GLU A 16 9.27 2.65 0.09
N LEU A 17 7.98 2.59 -0.26
CA LEU A 17 7.56 2.45 -1.66
C LEU A 17 8.00 3.65 -2.51
N GLU A 18 7.85 4.87 -2.01
CA GLU A 18 8.34 6.09 -2.67
C GLU A 18 9.86 6.03 -2.90
N THR A 19 10.61 5.58 -1.89
CA THR A 19 12.07 5.41 -2.01
C THR A 19 12.45 4.38 -3.07
N ILE A 20 11.68 3.29 -3.18
CA ILE A 20 11.88 2.27 -4.21
C ILE A 20 11.61 2.83 -5.60
N VAL A 21 10.49 3.53 -5.78
CA VAL A 21 10.12 4.15 -7.06
C VAL A 21 11.20 5.14 -7.48
N GLN A 22 11.64 6.02 -6.58
CA GLN A 22 12.71 6.97 -6.87
C GLN A 22 13.99 6.27 -7.32
N ALA A 23 14.43 5.21 -6.62
CA ALA A 23 15.62 4.47 -7.01
C ALA A 23 15.50 3.79 -8.39
N MET A 24 14.30 3.34 -8.75
CA MET A 24 14.03 2.75 -10.07
C MET A 24 14.03 3.83 -11.18
N GLU A 25 13.51 5.02 -10.89
CA GLU A 25 13.50 6.16 -11.82
C GLU A 25 14.90 6.75 -12.06
N GLU A 26 15.77 6.71 -11.05
CA GLU A 26 17.18 7.14 -11.16
C GLU A 26 17.99 6.26 -12.15
N GLY A 27 17.54 5.04 -12.43
CA GLY A 27 18.10 4.19 -13.50
C GLY A 27 19.49 3.62 -13.24
N ASN A 28 20.03 3.74 -12.02
CA ASN A 28 21.37 3.27 -11.65
C ASN A 28 21.39 1.86 -11.03
N LEU A 29 20.26 1.13 -11.11
CA LEU A 29 20.12 -0.21 -10.55
C LEU A 29 20.55 -1.28 -11.56
N THR A 30 21.20 -2.32 -11.08
CA THR A 30 21.40 -3.56 -11.85
C THR A 30 20.08 -4.29 -12.05
N LEU A 31 20.04 -5.25 -12.99
CA LEU A 31 18.84 -6.05 -13.26
C LEU A 31 18.36 -6.80 -12.01
N ASP A 32 19.28 -7.39 -11.25
CA ASP A 32 18.94 -8.14 -10.04
C ASP A 32 18.35 -7.20 -8.96
N GLU A 33 18.96 -6.02 -8.77
CA GLU A 33 18.42 -5.00 -7.85
C GLU A 33 17.05 -4.50 -8.29
N CYS A 34 16.83 -4.30 -9.59
CA CYS A 34 15.51 -3.94 -10.13
C CYS A 34 14.45 -5.00 -9.78
N VAL A 35 14.78 -6.29 -9.93
CA VAL A 35 13.87 -7.39 -9.61
C VAL A 35 13.57 -7.43 -8.11
N GLU A 36 14.57 -7.27 -7.26
CA GLU A 36 14.37 -7.23 -5.80
C GLU A 36 13.50 -6.05 -5.36
N LYS A 37 13.79 -4.86 -5.90
CA LYS A 37 13.06 -3.62 -5.63
C LYS A 37 11.61 -3.72 -6.09
N TYR A 38 11.37 -4.28 -7.28
CA TYR A 38 10.03 -4.53 -7.80
C TYR A 38 9.23 -5.46 -6.89
N GLN A 39 9.80 -6.62 -6.50
CA GLN A 39 9.13 -7.56 -5.60
C GLN A 39 8.82 -6.97 -4.22
N ARG A 40 9.71 -6.11 -3.71
CA ARG A 40 9.46 -5.38 -2.47
C ARG A 40 8.34 -4.35 -2.66
N GLY A 41 8.36 -3.60 -3.76
CA GLY A 41 7.33 -2.64 -4.14
C GLY A 41 5.93 -3.27 -4.20
N GLU A 42 5.79 -4.41 -4.88
CA GLU A 42 4.54 -5.19 -4.96
C GLU A 42 3.99 -5.54 -3.56
N LYS A 43 4.85 -6.01 -2.66
CA LYS A 43 4.45 -6.35 -1.29
C LYS A 43 4.00 -5.12 -0.49
N LEU A 44 4.67 -3.99 -0.67
CA LEU A 44 4.31 -2.73 -0.01
C LEU A 44 2.99 -2.18 -0.55
N ALA A 45 2.79 -2.20 -1.87
CA ALA A 45 1.56 -1.78 -2.51
C ALA A 45 0.35 -2.60 -2.01
N ALA A 46 0.48 -3.93 -1.99
CA ALA A 46 -0.55 -4.82 -1.47
C ALA A 46 -0.89 -4.54 0.01
N PHE A 47 0.14 -4.31 0.83
CA PHE A 47 -0.05 -3.93 2.24
C PHE A 47 -0.82 -2.61 2.37
N CYS A 48 -0.44 -1.58 1.61
CA CYS A 48 -1.11 -0.27 1.62
C CYS A 48 -2.58 -0.39 1.19
N GLN A 49 -2.86 -1.14 0.12
CA GLN A 49 -4.22 -1.40 -0.34
C GLN A 49 -5.07 -2.10 0.73
N GLN A 50 -4.52 -3.11 1.41
CA GLN A 50 -5.23 -3.83 2.47
C GLN A 50 -5.50 -2.95 3.69
N ALA A 51 -4.54 -2.09 4.07
CA ALA A 51 -4.70 -1.14 5.16
C ALA A 51 -5.83 -0.14 4.86
N LEU A 52 -5.86 0.42 3.65
CA LEU A 52 -6.91 1.33 3.19
C LEU A 52 -8.27 0.63 3.13
N ALA A 53 -8.34 -0.59 2.59
CA ALA A 53 -9.58 -1.37 2.55
C ALA A 53 -10.13 -1.62 3.97
N SER A 54 -9.25 -1.94 4.91
CA SER A 54 -9.62 -2.13 6.32
C SER A 54 -10.14 -0.85 6.97
N ALA A 55 -9.51 0.29 6.69
CA ALA A 55 -9.98 1.60 7.17
C ALA A 55 -11.35 1.95 6.57
N ARG A 56 -11.54 1.77 5.26
CA ARG A 56 -12.83 1.98 4.57
C ARG A 56 -13.94 1.12 5.17
N LYS A 57 -13.68 -0.16 5.44
CA LYS A 57 -14.65 -1.06 6.06
C LYS A 57 -15.07 -0.60 7.46
N LYS A 58 -14.14 -0.10 8.27
CA LYS A 58 -14.46 0.44 9.61
C LYS A 58 -15.37 1.68 9.52
N LEU A 59 -15.17 2.53 8.52
CA LEU A 59 -16.04 3.68 8.27
C LEU A 59 -17.44 3.26 7.83
N GLN A 60 -17.58 2.19 7.04
CA GLN A 60 -18.89 1.65 6.63
C GLN A 60 -19.73 1.12 7.80
N VAL A 61 -19.10 0.64 8.88
CA VAL A 61 -19.80 0.09 10.05
C VAL A 61 -20.39 1.20 10.94
N LEU A 62 -19.88 2.44 10.86
CA LEU A 62 -20.43 3.59 11.57
C LEU A 62 -21.52 4.27 10.74
N LYS A 63 -22.80 3.88 10.87
CA LYS A 63 -23.97 4.77 10.70
C LYS A 63 -25.22 4.39 11.52
N PRO A 64 -25.75 5.29 12.36
CA PRO A 64 -27.05 5.16 13.02
C PRO A 64 -28.25 5.78 12.24
N ASP A 65 -28.00 6.62 11.22
CA ASP A 65 -29.02 7.38 10.47
C ASP A 65 -28.62 7.68 9.01
N GLY A 66 -27.59 7.06 8.45
CA GLY A 66 -27.81 5.82 7.71
C GLY A 66 -27.20 5.76 6.29
N THR A 67 -26.51 6.80 5.77
CA THR A 67 -25.97 6.76 4.39
C THR A 67 -24.49 7.15 4.21
N LEU A 68 -23.54 6.20 4.16
CA LEU A 68 -22.23 6.41 3.51
C LEU A 68 -22.21 5.53 2.26
N ALA A 69 -22.38 6.15 1.09
CA ALA A 69 -22.09 5.52 -0.17
C ALA A 69 -20.67 5.90 -0.57
N VAL A 70 -19.74 4.96 -0.47
CA VAL A 70 -18.54 4.97 -1.29
C VAL A 70 -18.47 3.62 -2.00
N GLN A 71 -19.32 3.46 -3.00
CA GLN A 71 -18.93 2.71 -4.20
C GLN A 71 -18.23 3.73 -5.08
N ASP A 72 -16.92 3.63 -5.10
CA ASP A 72 -16.18 3.94 -6.31
C ASP A 72 -15.39 2.67 -6.55
N ASP A 73 -16.11 1.68 -7.08
CA ASP A 73 -15.52 0.78 -8.05
C ASP A 73 -15.09 1.71 -9.20
N THR A 74 -13.92 2.36 -9.08
CA THR A 74 -13.23 2.78 -10.30
C THR A 74 -12.98 1.48 -11.04
N ASN A 75 -13.96 1.11 -11.86
CA ASN A 75 -13.80 0.45 -13.14
C ASN A 75 -12.31 0.37 -13.46
N ASP A 76 -11.74 -0.82 -13.23
CA ASP A 76 -10.61 -1.33 -14.01
C ASP A 76 -10.99 -1.11 -15.47
N SER A 77 -10.71 0.08 -16.00
CA SER A 77 -10.74 0.30 -17.43
C SER A 77 -9.60 -0.56 -17.96
N PRO A 78 -9.86 -1.55 -18.82
CA PRO A 78 -8.80 -2.37 -19.41
C PRO A 78 -8.13 -1.62 -20.58
N PHE A 79 -8.01 -0.29 -20.47
CA PHE A 79 -7.32 0.58 -21.42
C PHE A 79 -6.22 1.34 -20.70
#